data_AF-A0A821RQD7-F1
#
_entry.id   AF-A0A821RQD7-F1
#
_cell.length_a   1.000
_cell.length_b   1.000
_cell.length_c   1.000
_cell.angle_alpha   90.00
_cell.angle_beta   90.00
_cell.angle_gamma   90.00
#
_symmetry.space_group_name_H-M   'P 1'
#
loop_
_entity.id
_entity.type
_entity.pdbx_description
1 polymer ?
#
loop_
_entity_poly.entity_id
_entity_poly.type
_entity_poly.pdbx_seq_one_letter_code
_entity_poly.pdbx_strand_id
1 'polypeptide(L)'
;SSNGKFRVTQSRFYSVDLTHGQIERLAKDFEGSITGYVTRSDGGIYILGQLGTNVQIYTQRSSSKYSILNRGWKGTYELISLSSMNSHDWLAFVHSSFRQPKEVYFVDNINELRMAKMITNENQLFTRRNL
;
A
#
# COMPACT_ATOMS: atom_id res chain seq x y z
N SER A 1 4.08 -18.61 -35.52
CA SER A 1 4.34 -18.52 -34.08
C SER A 1 3.17 -17.80 -33.43
N SER A 2 2.50 -18.43 -32.47
CA SER A 2 1.32 -17.86 -31.80
C SER A 2 1.74 -16.68 -30.92
N ASN A 3 1.29 -15.49 -31.30
CA ASN A 3 1.43 -14.25 -30.53
C ASN A 3 0.53 -14.33 -29.28
N GLY A 4 1.02 -15.03 -28.25
CA GLY A 4 0.36 -15.10 -26.96
C GLY A 4 0.35 -13.72 -26.32
N LYS A 5 -0.80 -13.04 -26.35
CA LYS A 5 -1.01 -11.81 -25.59
C LYS A 5 -0.73 -12.13 -24.12
N PHE A 6 0.42 -11.70 -23.60
CA PHE A 6 0.71 -11.68 -22.18
C PHE A 6 -0.40 -10.87 -21.50
N ARG A 7 -1.39 -11.57 -20.94
CA ARG A 7 -2.43 -10.94 -20.13
C ARG A 7 -1.79 -10.71 -18.78
N VAL A 8 -1.28 -9.50 -18.57
CA VAL A 8 -0.94 -9.03 -17.23
C VAL A 8 -2.22 -9.13 -16.40
N THR A 9 -2.27 -10.11 -15.50
CA THR A 9 -3.36 -10.29 -14.54
C THR A 9 -3.22 -9.21 -13.48
N GLN A 10 -3.73 -8.01 -13.77
CA GLN A 10 -3.91 -7.00 -12.73
C GLN A 10 -5.00 -7.47 -11.77
N SER A 11 -4.66 -7.54 -10.48
CA SER A 11 -5.61 -7.77 -9.39
C SER A 11 -6.72 -6.74 -9.45
N ARG A 12 -7.98 -7.19 -9.44
CA ARG A 12 -9.17 -6.33 -9.43
C ARG A 12 -9.76 -6.32 -8.04
N PHE A 13 -10.00 -5.11 -7.51
CA PHE A 13 -10.59 -4.91 -6.21
C PHE A 13 -12.08 -4.62 -6.30
N TYR A 14 -12.86 -5.31 -5.48
CA TYR A 14 -14.30 -5.12 -5.37
C TYR A 14 -14.69 -4.91 -3.91
N SER A 15 -15.61 -3.98 -3.69
CA SER A 15 -16.37 -3.85 -2.45
C SER A 15 -17.77 -4.41 -2.66
N VAL A 16 -18.36 -5.00 -1.63
CA VAL A 16 -19.73 -5.53 -1.65
C VAL A 16 -20.49 -4.92 -0.48
N ASP A 17 -21.54 -4.17 -0.77
CA ASP A 17 -22.54 -3.76 0.22
C ASP A 17 -23.46 -4.95 0.49
N LEU A 18 -23.38 -5.50 1.71
CA LEU A 18 -24.20 -6.65 2.14
C LEU A 18 -25.66 -6.27 2.40
N THR A 19 -25.97 -4.99 2.53
CA THR A 19 -27.33 -4.49 2.80
C THR A 19 -28.16 -4.48 1.53
N HIS A 20 -27.57 -4.01 0.42
CA HIS A 20 -28.25 -3.84 -0.88
C HIS A 20 -27.74 -4.78 -1.97
N GLY A 21 -26.70 -5.58 -1.69
CA GLY A 21 -26.06 -6.47 -2.66
C GLY A 21 -25.26 -5.73 -3.75
N GLN A 22 -24.98 -4.44 -3.57
CA GLN A 22 -24.28 -3.65 -4.58
C GLN A 22 -22.79 -4.00 -4.60
N ILE A 23 -22.28 -4.29 -5.79
CA ILE A 23 -20.87 -4.59 -6.02
C ILE A 23 -20.22 -3.41 -6.72
N GLU A 24 -19.20 -2.83 -6.11
CA GLU A 24 -18.47 -1.70 -6.66
C GLU A 24 -17.01 -2.06 -6.91
N ARG A 25 -16.48 -1.69 -8.08
CA ARG A 25 -15.06 -1.86 -8.37
C ARG A 25 -14.25 -0.70 -7.82
N LEU A 26 -13.30 -1.01 -6.95
CA LEU A 26 -12.30 -0.06 -6.43
C LEU A 26 -11.07 -0.02 -7.35
N ALA A 27 -10.29 1.04 -7.22
CA ALA A 27 -9.03 1.30 -7.91
C ALA A 27 -9.10 1.13 -9.44
N LYS A 28 -10.27 1.43 -10.02
CA LYS A 28 -10.52 1.31 -11.47
C LYS A 28 -9.62 2.22 -12.31
N ASP A 29 -9.15 3.30 -11.70
CA ASP A 29 -8.31 4.36 -12.24
C ASP A 29 -6.81 4.09 -12.08
N PHE A 30 -6.43 3.08 -11.31
CA PHE A 30 -5.02 2.80 -11.05
C PHE A 30 -4.38 2.07 -12.23
N GLU A 31 -3.45 2.73 -12.92
CA GLU A 31 -2.79 2.20 -14.12
C GLU A 31 -1.72 1.13 -13.81
N GLY A 32 -1.29 1.04 -12.55
CA GLY A 32 -0.24 0.12 -12.10
C GLY A 32 -0.75 -1.24 -11.62
N SER A 33 0.12 -1.98 -10.91
CA SER A 33 -0.27 -3.22 -10.23
C SER A 33 -0.62 -2.95 -8.77
N ILE A 34 -1.66 -3.59 -8.26
CA ILE A 34 -1.99 -3.53 -6.83
C ILE A 34 -1.39 -4.76 -6.16
N THR A 35 -0.50 -4.54 -5.21
CA THR A 35 0.27 -5.59 -4.52
C THR A 35 -0.23 -5.89 -3.12
N GLY A 36 -1.10 -5.03 -2.58
CA GLY A 36 -1.70 -5.16 -1.26
C GLY A 36 -2.66 -4.02 -0.98
N TYR A 37 -3.45 -4.15 0.07
CA TYR A 37 -4.41 -3.15 0.50
C TYR A 37 -4.79 -3.37 1.96
N VAL A 38 -5.39 -2.35 2.57
CA VAL A 38 -6.08 -2.48 3.85
C VAL A 38 -7.33 -1.58 3.85
N THR A 39 -8.41 -2.07 4.44
CA THR A 39 -9.69 -1.36 4.54
C THR A 39 -9.69 -0.41 5.72
N ARG A 40 -10.22 0.80 5.51
CA ARG A 40 -10.44 1.82 6.53
C ARG A 40 -11.83 1.66 7.13
N SER A 41 -12.03 2.16 8.34
CA SER A 41 -13.33 2.16 9.03
C SER A 41 -14.40 3.01 8.32
N ASP A 42 -13.98 3.99 7.51
CA ASP A 42 -14.86 4.83 6.69
C ASP A 42 -15.26 4.20 5.34
N GLY A 43 -14.91 2.93 5.11
CA GLY A 43 -15.19 2.21 3.86
C GLY A 43 -14.19 2.51 2.74
N GLY A 44 -13.25 3.42 2.95
CA GLY A 44 -12.13 3.64 2.04
C GLY A 44 -11.07 2.55 2.13
N ILE A 45 -10.06 2.63 1.26
CA ILE A 45 -8.91 1.73 1.25
C ILE A 45 -7.58 2.48 1.15
N TYR A 46 -6.56 1.92 1.81
CA TYR A 46 -5.18 2.18 1.46
C TYR A 46 -4.69 1.07 0.52
N ILE A 47 -3.93 1.42 -0.51
CA ILE A 47 -3.50 0.53 -1.60
C ILE A 47 -1.98 0.58 -1.72
N LEU A 48 -1.34 -0.57 -1.82
CA LEU A 48 0.06 -0.69 -2.23
C LEU A 48 0.13 -0.77 -3.76
N GLY A 49 0.26 0.41 -4.38
CA GLY A 49 0.27 0.59 -5.82
C GLY A 49 1.68 0.57 -6.39
N GLN A 50 1.94 -0.35 -7.31
CA GLN A 50 3.21 -0.48 -8.02
C GLN A 50 3.18 0.25 -9.36
N LEU A 51 4.07 1.23 -9.52
CA LEU A 51 4.38 1.88 -10.79
C LEU A 51 5.89 1.76 -11.07
N GLY A 52 6.23 1.10 -12.16
CA GLY A 52 7.61 0.71 -12.46
C GLY A 52 8.17 -0.20 -11.36
N THR A 53 9.25 0.23 -10.71
CA THR A 53 9.94 -0.52 -9.65
C THR A 53 9.59 -0.06 -8.24
N ASN A 54 8.78 0.99 -8.08
CA ASN A 54 8.36 1.48 -6.76
C ASN A 54 6.96 1.00 -6.44
N VAL A 55 6.77 0.57 -5.19
CA VAL A 55 5.45 0.33 -4.61
C VAL A 55 5.21 1.45 -3.61
N GLN A 56 4.10 2.18 -3.73
CA GLN A 56 3.78 3.34 -2.90
C GLN A 56 2.36 3.20 -2.32
N ILE A 57 2.06 3.94 -1.26
CA ILE A 57 0.74 3.89 -0.62
C ILE A 57 -0.19 4.92 -1.26
N TYR A 58 -1.32 4.48 -1.79
CA TYR A 58 -2.40 5.33 -2.31
C TYR A 58 -3.62 5.24 -1.40
N THR A 59 -4.40 6.32 -1.33
CA THR A 59 -5.68 6.37 -0.62
C THR A 59 -6.81 6.47 -1.64
N GLN A 60 -7.82 5.62 -1.51
CA GLN A 60 -9.08 5.77 -2.22
C GLN A 60 -10.23 5.78 -1.22
N ARG A 61 -11.01 6.86 -1.19
CA ARG A 61 -12.12 7.02 -0.22
C ARG A 61 -13.38 6.23 -0.58
N SER A 62 -13.61 5.98 -1.87
CA SER A 62 -14.73 5.19 -2.37
C SER A 62 -14.50 4.84 -3.85
N SER A 63 -15.34 3.97 -4.42
CA SER A 63 -15.31 3.55 -5.83
C SER A 63 -15.49 4.69 -6.85
N SER A 64 -16.09 5.80 -6.40
CA SER A 64 -16.34 7.00 -7.22
C SER A 64 -15.22 8.04 -7.11
N LYS A 65 -14.24 7.85 -6.22
CA LYS A 65 -13.10 8.75 -6.05
C LYS A 65 -11.83 8.15 -6.64
N TYR A 66 -10.94 9.03 -7.11
CA TYR A 66 -9.62 8.66 -7.59
C TYR A 66 -8.70 8.18 -6.47
N SER A 67 -7.72 7.37 -6.83
CA SER A 67 -6.63 6.92 -5.97
C SER A 67 -5.58 8.03 -5.85
N ILE A 68 -5.34 8.52 -4.63
CA ILE A 68 -4.44 9.64 -4.35
C ILE A 68 -3.16 9.10 -3.73
N LEU A 69 -2.00 9.45 -4.30
CA LEU A 69 -0.70 9.09 -3.73
C LEU A 69 -0.48 9.76 -2.37
N ASN A 70 -0.17 8.97 -1.34
CA ASN A 70 0.32 9.50 -0.07
C ASN A 70 1.83 9.69 -0.14
N ARG A 71 2.31 10.90 0.16
CA ARG A 71 3.72 11.27 -0.01
C ARG A 71 4.60 10.63 1.06
N GLY A 72 5.27 9.54 0.71
CA GLY A 72 6.27 8.89 1.55
C GLY A 72 7.70 8.97 1.01
N TRP A 73 8.53 8.04 1.45
CA TRP A 73 9.85 7.71 0.87
C TRP A 73 9.72 6.96 -0.47
N LYS A 74 10.71 7.15 -1.35
CA LYS A 74 10.89 6.32 -2.54
C LYS A 74 11.24 4.88 -2.14
N GLY A 75 10.92 3.91 -2.97
CA GLY A 75 11.14 2.49 -2.71
C GLY A 75 9.86 1.69 -2.69
N THR A 76 9.85 0.64 -1.89
CA THR A 76 8.80 -0.38 -1.86
C THR A 76 8.17 -0.43 -0.47
N TYR A 77 6.87 -0.14 -0.39
CA TYR A 77 6.06 -0.42 0.78
C TYR A 77 5.43 -1.81 0.65
N GLU A 78 5.45 -2.59 1.73
CA GLU A 78 4.95 -3.96 1.82
C GLU A 78 4.24 -4.19 3.17
N LEU A 79 3.48 -5.27 3.30
CA LEU A 79 2.88 -5.73 4.57
C LEU A 79 2.20 -4.62 5.38
N ILE A 80 1.28 -3.90 4.73
CA ILE A 80 0.53 -2.80 5.34
C ILE A 80 -0.54 -3.33 6.30
N SER A 81 -0.64 -2.72 7.48
CA SER A 81 -1.66 -2.99 8.48
C SER A 81 -2.19 -1.68 9.06
N LEU A 82 -3.49 -1.61 9.31
CA LEU A 82 -4.18 -0.45 9.83
C LEU A 82 -4.89 -0.83 11.13
N SER A 83 -4.73 0.02 12.15
CA SER A 83 -5.54 0.01 13.36
C SER A 83 -6.23 1.36 13.49
N SER A 84 -7.55 1.37 13.70
CA SER A 84 -8.33 2.58 13.84
C SER A 84 -9.04 2.61 15.19
N MET A 85 -8.82 3.65 15.99
CA MET A 85 -9.52 3.87 17.26
C MET A 85 -9.83 5.36 17.43
N ASN A 86 -11.06 5.72 17.81
CA ASN A 86 -11.49 7.09 18.07
C ASN A 86 -11.14 8.09 16.93
N SER A 87 -11.41 7.70 15.68
CA SER A 87 -11.09 8.48 14.47
C SER A 87 -9.60 8.73 14.20
N HIS A 88 -8.74 7.95 14.85
CA HIS A 88 -7.30 8.00 14.66
C HIS A 88 -6.80 6.69 14.03
N ASP A 89 -5.94 6.80 13.03
CA ASP A 89 -5.47 5.70 12.18
C ASP A 89 -3.97 5.47 12.40
N TRP A 90 -3.61 4.36 13.02
CA TRP A 90 -2.22 3.92 13.08
C TRP A 90 -1.92 2.93 11.98
N LEU A 91 -0.84 3.19 11.25
CA LEU A 91 -0.40 2.37 10.15
C LEU A 91 0.97 1.75 10.45
N ALA A 92 1.03 0.43 10.38
CA ALA A 92 2.29 -0.31 10.36
C ALA A 92 2.56 -0.81 8.93
N PHE A 93 3.82 -0.81 8.51
CA PHE A 93 4.22 -1.28 7.18
C PHE A 93 5.69 -1.69 7.18
N VAL A 94 6.08 -2.51 6.20
CA VAL A 94 7.48 -2.73 5.85
C VAL A 94 7.87 -1.77 4.73
N HIS A 95 9.07 -1.18 4.84
CA HIS A 95 9.63 -0.37 3.76
C HIS A 95 11.06 -0.80 3.44
N SER A 96 11.42 -0.74 2.16
CA SER A 96 12.79 -0.90 1.68
C SER A 96 13.10 0.04 0.53
N SER A 97 14.39 0.30 0.31
CA SER A 97 14.89 1.04 -0.84
C SER A 97 16.25 0.48 -1.28
N PHE A 98 16.80 1.01 -2.38
CA PHE A 98 18.13 0.59 -2.85
C PHE A 98 19.22 0.71 -1.77
N ARG A 99 19.13 1.70 -0.87
CA ARG A 99 20.13 1.94 0.18
C ARG A 99 19.70 1.43 1.56
N GLN A 100 18.54 0.80 1.66
CA GLN A 100 17.90 0.50 2.94
C GLN A 100 17.25 -0.87 2.89
N PRO A 101 17.67 -1.82 3.76
CA PRO A 101 17.05 -3.13 3.83
C PRO A 101 15.58 -2.99 4.27
N LYS A 102 14.82 -4.09 4.11
CA LYS A 102 13.45 -4.16 4.62
C LYS A 102 13.46 -3.94 6.12
N GLU A 103 12.71 -2.96 6.60
CA GLU A 103 12.52 -2.71 8.03
C GLU A 103 11.05 -2.41 8.31
N VAL A 104 10.61 -2.64 9.54
CA VAL A 104 9.24 -2.36 9.98
C VAL A 104 9.14 -0.94 10.48
N TYR A 105 8.12 -0.23 10.00
CA TYR A 105 7.81 1.16 10.33
C TYR A 105 6.40 1.30 10.83
N PHE A 106 6.17 2.42 11.51
CA PHE A 106 4.89 2.82 12.05
C PHE A 106 4.68 4.33 11.90
N VAL A 107 3.46 4.73 11.58
CA VAL A 107 3.03 6.12 11.58
C VAL A 107 1.62 6.22 12.15
N ASP A 108 1.33 7.30 12.87
CA ASP A 108 0.03 7.64 13.46
C ASP A 108 -0.84 8.51 12.54
N ASN A 109 -0.29 8.96 11.42
CA ASN A 109 -0.97 9.73 10.40
C ASN A 109 -0.40 9.41 9.01
N ILE A 110 -1.25 8.97 8.07
CA ILE A 110 -0.83 8.66 6.70
C ILE A 110 -0.17 9.84 5.97
N ASN A 111 -0.48 11.08 6.37
CA ASN A 111 0.13 12.27 5.78
C ASN A 111 1.58 12.49 6.25
N GLU A 112 2.00 11.75 7.29
CA GLU A 112 3.30 11.86 7.94
C GLU A 112 4.20 10.66 7.64
N LEU A 113 3.96 9.93 6.53
CA LEU A 113 4.77 8.76 6.13
C LEU A 113 6.29 9.01 6.16
N ARG A 114 6.74 10.25 5.90
CA ARG A 114 8.17 10.61 5.95
C ARG A 114 8.73 10.71 7.37
N MET A 115 7.87 10.82 8.36
CA MET A 115 8.17 10.86 9.79
C MET A 115 7.92 9.52 10.47
N ALA A 116 7.65 8.46 9.70
CA ALA A 116 7.39 7.13 10.24
C ALA A 116 8.55 6.64 11.12
N LYS A 117 8.19 6.10 12.27
CA LYS A 117 9.11 5.59 13.28
C LYS A 117 9.44 4.15 12.97
N MET A 118 10.70 3.81 13.09
CA MET A 118 11.19 2.45 12.91
C MET A 118 10.87 1.61 14.15
N ILE A 119 10.29 0.42 13.97
CA ILE A 119 10.03 -0.55 15.05
C ILE A 119 11.22 -1.51 15.20
N THR A 120 11.87 -1.89 14.09
CA THR A 120 12.97 -2.86 14.05
C THR A 120 14.24 -2.24 13.45
N ASN A 121 15.43 -2.58 13.96
CA ASN A 121 16.71 -2.17 13.36
C ASN A 121 17.67 -3.35 13.13
N GLU A 122 17.12 -4.57 13.07
CA GLU A 122 17.91 -5.80 13.06
C GLU A 122 18.54 -6.08 11.67
N ASN A 123 17.89 -5.66 10.58
CA ASN A 123 18.36 -5.98 9.23
C ASN A 123 19.57 -5.13 8.79
N GLN A 124 19.84 -4.01 9.47
CA GLN A 124 21.07 -3.26 9.26
C GLN A 124 22.34 -4.06 9.59
N LEU A 125 22.27 -4.94 10.60
CA LEU A 125 23.44 -5.70 11.06
C LEU A 125 23.90 -6.74 10.02
N PHE A 126 22.97 -7.33 9.27
CA PHE A 126 23.29 -8.27 8.19
C PHE A 126 23.90 -7.56 6.97
N THR A 127 23.50 -6.31 6.71
CA THR A 127 24.09 -5.50 5.65
C THR A 127 25.53 -5.10 5.96
N ARG A 128 25.85 -4.83 7.23
CA ARG A 128 27.19 -4.39 7.66
C ARG A 128 28.21 -5.51 7.83
N ARG A 129 27.78 -6.78 7.91
CA ARG A 129 28.67 -7.94 8.09
C ARG A 129 29.17 -8.56 6.77
N ASN A 130 28.67 -8.10 5.62
CA ASN A 130 29.02 -8.61 4.29
C ASN A 130 29.75 -7.57 3.41
N LEU A 131 30.50 -6.65 4.02
CA LEU A 131 31.39 -5.72 3.32
C LEU A 131 32.80 -5.78 3.91
#